data_AF-A0A194R4B6-F1
#
_entry.id   AF-A0A194R4B6-F1
#
_cell.length_a   1.000
_cell.length_b   1.000
_cell.length_c   1.000
_cell.angle_alpha   90.00
_cell.angle_beta   90.00
_cell.angle_gamma   90.00
#
_symmetry.space_group_name_H-M   'P 1'
#
loop_
_entity.id
_entity.type
_entity.pdbx_description
1 polymer ?
#
loop_
_entity_poly.entity_id
_entity_poly.type
_entity_poly.pdbx_seq_one_letter_code
_entity_poly.pdbx_strand_id
1 'polypeptide(L)'
;MATLDDKILGEKLHNYCSSSEGEDSDDDERSGNEEGETSYKSTEQVNEPPPINNWNGSASNTGPKGVLEDWRRYKQLEAENRKEMEIERIALAKKLTLSVKTEREEQQAKEREEMEDELNELLDEEFLMKYHQQRMQELMSQLQKCPKFGKVITLENKDEFLNAIDKEDAKVTVIVHIFNRKAKACTAMDGCLNVLAEDYPAIKFCRIEADVAGLSKHFRVDGVPALLVYKGGQIIGNFVQLATELGNDFYATDVQRFLIEYGLLPEN
;
A
#
# COMPACT_ATOMS: atom_id res chain seq x y z
N MET A 1 27.89 4.41 26.79
CA MET A 1 28.37 3.74 25.56
C MET A 1 27.16 3.08 24.93
N ALA A 2 26.93 3.27 23.62
CA ALA A 2 25.83 2.60 22.93
C ALA A 2 26.04 1.08 22.98
N THR A 3 25.03 0.36 23.44
CA THR A 3 24.98 -1.11 23.43
C THR A 3 24.91 -1.63 22.00
N LEU A 4 25.21 -2.92 21.82
CA LEU A 4 25.07 -3.55 20.50
C LEU A 4 23.62 -3.45 20.00
N ASP A 5 22.67 -3.53 20.93
CA ASP A 5 21.24 -3.39 20.66
C ASP A 5 20.93 -1.98 20.15
N ASP A 6 21.46 -0.92 20.77
CA ASP A 6 21.24 0.48 20.34
C ASP A 6 21.71 0.72 18.90
N LYS A 7 22.82 0.09 18.48
CA LYS A 7 23.36 0.20 17.11
C LYS A 7 22.53 -0.57 16.09
N ILE A 8 21.91 -1.68 16.50
CA ILE A 8 21.03 -2.49 15.65
C ILE A 8 19.64 -1.84 15.51
N LEU A 9 19.20 -1.12 16.55
CA LEU A 9 17.91 -0.45 16.66
C LEU A 9 17.89 0.96 16.03
N GLY A 10 19.06 1.53 15.70
CA GLY A 10 19.14 2.86 15.08
C GLY A 10 18.74 4.01 16.01
N GLU A 11 18.57 3.74 17.32
CA GLU A 11 18.30 4.78 18.31
C GLU A 11 19.52 5.70 18.43
N LYS A 12 19.37 6.93 17.94
CA LYS A 12 20.35 7.99 18.18
C LYS A 12 20.23 8.43 19.63
N LEU A 13 21.15 7.95 20.47
CA LEU A 13 21.29 8.27 21.90
C LEU A 13 21.62 9.74 22.22
N HIS A 14 21.73 10.62 21.23
CA HIS A 14 22.14 12.01 21.43
C HIS A 14 21.24 12.98 20.66
N ASN A 15 20.14 13.38 21.30
CA ASN A 15 19.51 14.68 21.04
C ASN A 15 20.08 15.68 22.05
N TYR A 16 21.31 16.13 21.83
CA TYR A 16 21.86 17.24 22.62
C TYR A 16 21.19 18.54 22.14
N CYS A 17 20.22 19.02 22.92
CA CYS A 17 19.81 20.42 22.91
C CYS A 17 20.93 21.25 23.52
N SER A 18 21.74 21.91 22.69
CA SER A 18 22.65 22.95 23.16
C SER A 18 21.86 24.23 23.45
N SER A 19 21.34 24.35 24.67
CA SER A 19 21.01 25.65 25.25
C SER A 19 22.31 26.32 25.69
N SER A 20 22.72 27.37 24.97
CA SER A 20 23.83 28.24 25.36
C SER A 20 23.26 29.62 25.69
N GLU A 21 23.11 29.90 26.99
CA GLU A 21 23.03 31.25 27.55
C GLU A 21 24.45 31.65 28.02
N GLY A 22 24.90 32.88 27.74
CA GLY A 22 26.13 33.44 28.33
C GLY A 22 26.82 34.58 27.56
N GLU A 23 26.42 35.81 27.89
CA GLU A 23 27.22 37.03 28.16
C GLU A 23 28.24 37.61 27.13
N ASP A 24 27.85 38.78 26.61
CA ASP A 24 28.56 40.07 26.37
C ASP A 24 30.11 40.16 26.35
N SER A 25 30.66 40.71 25.26
CA SER A 25 31.78 41.66 25.27
C SER A 25 32.03 42.27 23.87
N ASP A 26 32.13 43.61 23.83
CA ASP A 26 32.38 44.51 22.69
C ASP A 26 33.69 44.22 21.90
N ASP A 27 33.69 44.37 20.57
CA ASP A 27 34.21 45.57 19.84
C ASP A 27 34.46 45.33 18.33
N ASP A 28 34.11 46.37 17.56
CA ASP A 28 34.61 46.86 16.26
C ASP A 28 34.28 46.19 14.89
N GLU A 29 33.33 46.87 14.23
CA GLU A 29 33.15 47.24 12.81
C GLU A 29 33.88 46.48 11.68
N ARG A 30 33.12 46.06 10.64
CA ARG A 30 33.02 46.77 9.33
C ARG A 30 32.20 45.99 8.26
N SER A 31 31.10 46.62 7.83
CA SER A 31 30.53 46.65 6.45
C SER A 31 30.01 45.38 5.76
N GLY A 32 28.69 45.35 5.47
CA GLY A 32 28.15 44.66 4.30
C GLY A 32 26.68 44.26 4.40
N ASN A 33 25.77 45.18 4.10
CA ASN A 33 24.34 44.91 3.85
C ASN A 33 24.18 43.99 2.63
N GLU A 34 23.55 42.81 2.77
CA GLU A 34 22.75 42.18 1.71
C GLU A 34 21.56 41.44 2.36
N GLU A 35 20.36 41.86 1.94
CA GLU A 35 19.07 41.37 2.38
C GLU A 35 18.80 39.96 1.83
N GLY A 36 18.44 39.03 2.70
CA GLY A 36 18.06 37.67 2.34
C GLY A 36 17.08 37.09 3.34
N GLU A 37 15.82 37.54 3.27
CA GLU A 37 14.69 36.97 4.02
C GLU A 37 14.55 35.47 3.69
N THR A 38 14.89 34.60 4.63
CA THR A 38 14.49 33.19 4.59
C THR A 38 13.27 32.99 5.48
N SER A 39 12.10 33.03 4.85
CA SER A 39 10.81 32.68 5.43
C SER A 39 10.81 31.21 5.88
N TYR A 40 10.83 30.98 7.18
CA TYR A 40 10.56 29.68 7.77
C TYR A 40 9.06 29.38 7.65
N LYS A 41 8.68 28.65 6.60
CA LYS A 41 7.35 28.04 6.50
C LYS A 41 7.31 26.80 7.39
N SER A 42 6.67 26.94 8.55
CA SER A 42 6.14 25.84 9.35
C SER A 42 5.17 25.06 8.46
N THR A 43 5.60 23.91 7.95
CA THR A 43 4.70 22.97 7.29
C THR A 43 4.40 21.90 8.33
N GLU A 44 3.19 21.91 8.88
CA GLU A 44 2.63 20.77 9.61
C GLU A 44 2.59 19.60 8.61
N GLN A 45 3.67 18.82 8.60
CA GLN A 45 3.69 17.55 7.89
C GLN A 45 2.87 16.58 8.71
N VAL A 46 1.63 16.35 8.27
CA VAL A 46 0.91 15.12 8.56
C VAL A 46 1.86 13.98 8.16
N ASN A 47 2.41 13.28 9.15
CA ASN A 47 3.26 12.11 8.93
C ASN A 47 2.40 10.99 8.33
N GLU A 48 2.13 11.04 7.03
CA GLU A 48 1.69 9.86 6.31
C GLU A 48 2.83 8.84 6.35
N PRO A 49 2.56 7.59 6.80
CA PRO A 49 3.59 6.56 6.80
C PRO A 49 4.15 6.39 5.38
N PRO A 50 5.47 6.19 5.24
CA PRO A 50 6.11 6.13 3.93
C PRO A 50 5.45 5.04 3.07
N PRO A 51 5.32 5.26 1.75
CA PRO A 51 4.66 4.31 0.86
C PRO A 51 5.42 2.99 0.86
N ILE A 52 4.88 2.01 1.57
CA ILE A 52 5.37 0.64 1.60
C ILE A 52 5.07 0.04 0.23
N ASN A 53 5.96 0.14 -0.76
CA ASN A 53 6.04 -0.73 -1.96
C ASN A 53 6.90 -0.17 -3.09
N ASN A 54 7.62 0.95 -2.92
CA ASN A 54 8.67 1.27 -3.89
C ASN A 54 9.83 0.29 -3.69
N TRP A 55 9.84 -0.76 -4.53
CA TRP A 55 10.95 -1.71 -4.62
C TRP A 55 12.23 -0.97 -4.96
N ASN A 56 13.04 -0.66 -3.94
CA ASN A 56 14.35 -0.01 -4.10
C ASN A 56 15.49 -1.03 -4.30
N GLY A 57 15.18 -2.28 -4.68
CA GLY A 57 16.17 -3.34 -4.90
C GLY A 57 16.49 -4.21 -3.68
N SER A 58 15.87 -3.94 -2.53
CA SER A 58 15.98 -4.77 -1.32
C SER A 58 14.67 -5.48 -1.02
N ALA A 59 14.71 -6.80 -0.85
CA ALA A 59 13.54 -7.60 -0.46
C ALA A 59 13.29 -7.48 1.06
N SER A 60 12.68 -6.37 1.48
CA SER A 60 12.33 -6.06 2.86
C SER A 60 10.91 -6.47 3.25
N ASN A 61 10.13 -7.07 2.35
CA ASN A 61 8.70 -7.31 2.56
C ASN A 61 8.35 -8.79 2.79
N THR A 62 9.29 -9.72 2.62
CA THR A 62 9.03 -11.17 2.67
C THR A 62 10.18 -11.94 3.31
N GLY A 63 9.87 -13.06 3.97
CA GLY A 63 10.86 -13.97 4.59
C GLY A 63 11.54 -13.38 5.83
N PRO A 64 12.74 -13.86 6.22
CA PRO A 64 13.42 -13.42 7.45
C PRO A 64 13.70 -11.91 7.49
N LYS A 65 13.93 -11.27 6.33
CA LYS A 65 14.15 -9.83 6.23
C LYS A 65 12.86 -9.02 6.45
N GLY A 66 11.72 -9.54 5.98
CA GLY A 66 10.41 -8.93 6.24
C GLY A 66 10.06 -8.94 7.71
N VAL A 67 10.27 -10.08 8.38
CA VAL A 67 10.03 -10.20 9.84
C VAL A 67 10.89 -9.22 10.63
N LEU A 68 12.17 -9.07 10.28
CA LEU A 68 13.07 -8.12 10.93
C LEU A 68 12.62 -6.66 10.73
N GLU A 69 12.16 -6.31 9.54
CA GLU A 69 11.73 -4.95 9.23
C GLU A 69 10.41 -4.60 9.91
N ASP A 70 9.44 -5.52 9.88
CA ASP A 70 8.18 -5.36 10.61
C ASP A 70 8.45 -5.26 12.14
N TRP A 71 9.39 -6.04 12.69
CA TRP A 71 9.78 -5.93 14.10
C TRP A 71 10.44 -4.58 14.46
N ARG A 72 11.34 -4.07 13.60
CA ARG A 72 11.93 -2.73 13.81
C ARG A 72 10.86 -1.65 13.82
N ARG A 73 9.91 -1.73 12.89
CA ARG A 73 8.81 -0.77 12.81
C ARG A 73 7.87 -0.88 14.01
N TYR A 74 7.58 -2.10 14.47
CA TYR A 74 6.84 -2.35 15.71
C TYR A 74 7.52 -1.67 16.91
N LYS A 75 8.83 -1.92 17.10
CA LYS A 75 9.60 -1.32 18.21
C LYS A 75 9.68 0.20 18.12
N GLN A 76 9.75 0.75 16.92
CA GLN A 76 9.74 2.20 16.72
C GLN A 76 8.40 2.84 17.15
N LEU A 77 7.27 2.24 16.72
CA LEU A 77 5.94 2.70 17.13
C LEU A 77 5.70 2.53 18.63
N GLU A 78 6.19 1.43 19.22
CA GLU A 78 6.11 1.19 20.66
C GLU A 78 6.86 2.27 21.45
N ALA A 79 8.08 2.62 21.01
CA ALA A 79 8.88 3.66 21.63
C ALA A 79 8.26 5.07 21.47
N GLU A 80 7.62 5.35 20.33
CA GLU A 80 6.89 6.60 20.09
C GLU A 80 5.67 6.70 21.01
N ASN A 81 4.84 5.65 21.05
CA ASN A 81 3.66 5.59 21.91
C ASN A 81 4.02 5.73 23.40
N ARG A 82 5.11 5.08 23.84
CA ARG A 82 5.60 5.24 25.23
C ARG A 82 6.02 6.68 25.55
N LYS A 83 6.66 7.37 24.61
CA LYS A 83 7.04 8.79 24.78
C LYS A 83 5.80 9.68 24.84
N GLU A 84 4.79 9.43 23.99
CA GLU A 84 3.52 10.15 24.03
C GLU A 84 2.81 9.96 25.38
N MET A 85 2.69 8.71 25.85
CA MET A 85 2.09 8.41 27.16
C MET A 85 2.85 9.06 28.31
N GLU A 86 4.19 9.10 28.27
CA GLU A 86 5.01 9.76 29.30
C GLU A 86 4.79 11.29 29.31
N ILE A 87 4.72 11.92 28.14
CA ILE A 87 4.39 13.34 28.01
C ILE A 87 3.00 13.63 28.59
N GLU A 88 2.01 12.79 28.26
CA GLU A 88 0.64 12.91 28.78
C GLU A 88 0.59 12.70 30.30
N ARG A 89 1.29 11.69 30.83
CA ARG A 89 1.37 11.39 32.26
C ARG A 89 2.00 12.54 33.03
N ILE A 90 3.10 13.12 32.53
CA ILE A 90 3.76 14.28 33.14
C ILE A 90 2.83 15.49 33.12
N ALA A 91 2.11 15.73 32.01
CA ALA A 91 1.14 16.82 31.92
C ALA A 91 -0.02 16.64 32.92
N LEU A 92 -0.50 15.41 33.12
CA LEU A 92 -1.55 15.08 34.07
C LEU A 92 -1.06 15.20 35.53
N ALA A 93 0.13 14.70 35.82
CA ALA A 93 0.76 14.82 37.14
C ALA A 93 0.94 16.29 37.53
N LYS A 94 1.46 17.13 36.62
CA LYS A 94 1.59 18.58 36.83
C LYS A 94 0.25 19.26 37.17
N LYS A 95 -0.87 18.78 36.62
CA LYS A 95 -2.21 19.27 36.96
C LYS A 95 -2.68 18.82 38.35
N LEU A 96 -2.21 17.67 38.84
CA LEU A 96 -2.67 17.03 40.08
C LEU A 96 -1.79 17.31 41.31
N THR A 97 -0.54 17.75 41.14
CA THR A 97 0.45 17.95 42.23
C THR A 97 0.19 19.15 43.18
N LEU A 98 -1.00 19.73 43.19
CA LEU A 98 -1.36 20.84 44.11
C LEU A 98 -1.80 20.38 45.52
N SER A 99 -1.69 19.10 45.88
CA SER A 99 -2.12 18.55 47.19
C SER A 99 -1.12 17.56 47.82
N VAL A 100 -0.90 17.64 49.14
CA VAL A 100 -0.03 16.76 49.95
C VAL A 100 -0.71 15.42 50.22
N LYS A 101 0.04 14.32 50.07
CA LYS A 101 -0.48 12.95 50.24
C LYS A 101 -0.21 12.34 51.62
N THR A 102 -1.09 11.45 52.06
CA THR A 102 -1.11 10.71 53.34
C THR A 102 -0.69 9.23 53.18
N GLU A 103 -0.30 8.54 54.25
CA GLU A 103 0.16 7.12 54.23
C GLU A 103 -0.84 6.15 53.56
N ARG A 104 -2.14 6.42 53.69
CA ARG A 104 -3.20 5.66 53.00
C ARG A 104 -3.10 5.77 51.47
N GLU A 105 -2.63 6.90 50.96
CA GLU A 105 -2.43 7.13 49.52
C GLU A 105 -1.13 6.50 49.00
N GLU A 106 -0.18 6.19 49.88
CA GLU A 106 1.06 5.47 49.56
C GLU A 106 0.79 3.98 49.34
N GLN A 107 -0.06 3.37 50.18
CA GLN A 107 -0.54 2.00 49.97
C GLN A 107 -1.36 1.88 48.67
N GLN A 108 -2.22 2.87 48.40
CA GLN A 108 -2.96 2.97 47.13
C GLN A 108 -2.09 3.35 45.93
N ALA A 109 -0.83 3.78 46.14
CA ALA A 109 0.11 4.01 45.05
C ALA A 109 0.76 2.69 44.62
N LYS A 110 1.13 1.83 45.58
CA LYS A 110 1.62 0.47 45.30
C LYS A 110 0.60 -0.41 44.59
N GLU A 111 -0.65 -0.42 45.06
CA GLU A 111 -1.73 -1.15 44.38
C GLU A 111 -1.96 -0.62 42.95
N ARG A 112 -1.68 0.67 42.71
CA ARG A 112 -1.74 1.28 41.38
C ARG A 112 -0.57 0.87 40.50
N GLU A 113 0.62 0.75 41.07
CA GLU A 113 1.84 0.33 40.39
C GLU A 113 1.72 -1.13 39.92
N GLU A 114 1.21 -2.03 40.77
CA GLU A 114 0.93 -3.43 40.40
C GLU A 114 -0.15 -3.52 39.31
N MET A 115 -1.21 -2.70 39.38
CA MET A 115 -2.20 -2.61 38.29
C MET A 115 -1.64 -1.96 37.02
N GLU A 116 -0.66 -1.05 37.11
CA GLU A 116 0.02 -0.46 35.96
C GLU A 116 0.89 -1.51 35.24
N ASP A 117 1.52 -2.44 35.97
CA ASP A 117 2.31 -3.53 35.39
C ASP A 117 1.43 -4.56 34.65
N GLU A 118 0.33 -5.01 35.27
CA GLU A 118 -0.63 -5.90 34.60
C GLU A 118 -1.27 -5.24 33.36
N LEU A 119 -1.54 -3.93 33.44
CA LEU A 119 -2.07 -3.15 32.32
C LEU A 119 -1.03 -3.00 31.20
N ASN A 120 0.26 -2.85 31.53
CA ASN A 120 1.34 -2.80 30.54
C ASN A 120 1.49 -4.10 29.74
N GLU A 121 1.37 -5.26 30.39
CA GLU A 121 1.42 -6.56 29.69
C GLU A 121 0.22 -6.73 28.73
N LEU A 122 -0.98 -6.35 29.16
CA LEU A 122 -2.18 -6.35 28.30
C LEU A 122 -2.09 -5.33 27.15
N LEU A 123 -1.46 -4.18 27.38
CA LEU A 123 -1.20 -3.17 26.35
C LEU A 123 -0.26 -3.70 25.27
N ASP A 124 0.74 -4.53 25.60
CA ASP A 124 1.69 -5.09 24.64
C ASP A 124 1.00 -6.07 23.67
N GLU A 125 0.09 -6.92 24.18
CA GLU A 125 -0.74 -7.79 23.32
C GLU A 125 -1.72 -6.99 22.44
N GLU A 126 -2.40 -6.00 23.01
CA GLU A 126 -3.35 -5.16 22.27
C GLU A 126 -2.63 -4.32 21.20
N PHE A 127 -1.43 -3.82 21.52
CA PHE A 127 -0.61 -3.03 20.61
C PHE A 127 -0.08 -3.88 19.44
N LEU A 128 0.35 -5.12 19.70
CA LEU A 128 0.72 -6.05 18.64
C LEU A 128 -0.47 -6.36 17.70
N MET A 129 -1.66 -6.55 18.25
CA MET A 129 -2.86 -6.76 17.44
C MET A 129 -3.21 -5.51 16.61
N LYS A 130 -3.12 -4.31 17.20
CA LYS A 130 -3.30 -3.03 16.49
C LYS A 130 -2.29 -2.89 15.35
N TYR A 131 -1.02 -3.23 15.58
CA TYR A 131 0.02 -3.18 14.56
C TYR A 131 -0.28 -4.14 13.40
N HIS A 132 -0.68 -5.38 13.68
CA HIS A 132 -1.09 -6.33 12.64
C HIS A 132 -2.26 -5.80 11.81
N GLN A 133 -3.28 -5.25 12.47
CA GLN A 133 -4.45 -4.69 11.79
C GLN A 133 -4.08 -3.48 10.94
N GLN A 134 -3.27 -2.56 11.48
CA GLN A 134 -2.77 -1.40 10.76
C GLN A 134 -1.96 -1.81 9.54
N ARG A 135 -1.09 -2.82 9.68
CA ARG A 135 -0.27 -3.35 8.58
C ARG A 135 -1.12 -3.93 7.46
N MET A 136 -2.15 -4.70 7.81
CA MET A 136 -3.10 -5.26 6.85
C MET A 136 -3.90 -4.16 6.16
N GLN A 137 -4.34 -3.15 6.90
CA GLN A 137 -5.09 -2.02 6.36
C GLN A 137 -4.23 -1.16 5.42
N GLU A 138 -2.97 -0.91 5.76
CA GLU A 138 -2.02 -0.24 4.88
C GLU A 138 -1.87 -0.98 3.55
N LEU A 139 -1.69 -2.31 3.59
CA LEU A 139 -1.59 -3.14 2.40
C LEU A 139 -2.86 -3.07 1.54
N MET A 140 -4.05 -3.17 2.17
CA MET A 140 -5.34 -3.06 1.47
C MET A 140 -5.58 -1.66 0.89
N SER A 141 -5.25 -0.60 1.62
CA SER A 141 -5.45 0.78 1.17
C SER A 141 -4.67 1.10 -0.12
N GLN A 142 -3.50 0.48 -0.29
CA GLN A 142 -2.70 0.65 -1.50
C GLN A 142 -3.28 -0.08 -2.71
N LEU A 143 -3.96 -1.21 -2.50
CA LEU A 143 -4.71 -1.92 -3.54
C LEU A 143 -5.95 -1.12 -3.96
N GLN A 144 -6.58 -0.39 -3.03
CA GLN A 144 -7.79 0.40 -3.29
C GLN A 144 -7.57 1.68 -4.10
N LYS A 145 -6.33 2.17 -4.24
CA LYS A 145 -5.99 3.34 -5.06
C LYS A 145 -6.05 3.09 -6.58
N CYS A 146 -6.37 1.87 -7.01
CA CYS A 146 -6.43 1.54 -8.43
C CYS A 146 -7.67 2.17 -9.10
N PRO A 147 -7.53 2.63 -10.36
CA PRO A 147 -8.66 3.14 -11.13
C PRO A 147 -9.74 2.05 -11.32
N LYS A 148 -11.00 2.48 -11.37
CA LYS A 148 -12.17 1.60 -11.55
C LYS A 148 -12.81 1.82 -12.92
N PHE A 149 -13.03 0.74 -13.68
CA PHE A 149 -13.57 0.78 -15.05
C PHE A 149 -15.04 0.35 -15.10
N GLY A 150 -15.35 -0.84 -14.55
CA GLY A 150 -16.73 -1.33 -14.42
C GLY A 150 -17.44 -1.71 -15.73
N LYS A 151 -16.79 -1.59 -16.90
CA LYS A 151 -17.37 -1.82 -18.23
C LYS A 151 -16.32 -2.33 -19.22
N VAL A 152 -16.79 -3.05 -20.25
CA VAL A 152 -15.94 -3.48 -21.37
C VAL A 152 -15.78 -2.33 -22.37
N ILE A 153 -14.53 -1.96 -22.66
CA ILE A 153 -14.18 -0.90 -23.61
C ILE A 153 -13.95 -1.54 -24.99
N THR A 154 -14.63 -1.03 -26.02
CA THR A 154 -14.37 -1.47 -27.40
C THR A 154 -13.26 -0.62 -27.99
N LEU A 155 -12.21 -1.27 -28.50
CA LEU A 155 -11.07 -0.64 -29.16
C LEU A 155 -11.28 -0.72 -30.68
N GLU A 156 -11.30 0.44 -31.33
CA GLU A 156 -11.57 0.56 -32.77
C GLU A 156 -10.31 0.58 -33.61
N ASN A 157 -9.17 0.91 -32.99
CA ASN A 157 -7.89 1.10 -33.67
C ASN A 157 -6.74 0.36 -32.97
N LYS A 158 -5.69 0.02 -33.73
CA LYS A 158 -4.46 -0.57 -33.17
C LYS A 158 -3.77 0.37 -32.17
N ASP A 159 -3.82 1.68 -32.42
CA ASP A 159 -3.22 2.66 -31.52
C ASP A 159 -3.96 2.75 -30.19
N GLU A 160 -5.29 2.58 -30.19
CA GLU A 160 -6.09 2.50 -28.96
C GLU A 160 -5.73 1.25 -28.14
N PHE A 161 -5.48 0.13 -28.81
CA PHE A 161 -4.99 -1.10 -28.15
C PHE A 161 -3.65 -0.89 -27.46
N LEU A 162 -2.66 -0.30 -28.15
CA LEU A 162 -1.36 -0.02 -27.54
C LEU A 162 -1.50 1.00 -26.40
N ASN A 163 -2.25 2.07 -26.60
CA ASN A 163 -2.50 3.06 -25.55
C ASN A 163 -3.20 2.45 -24.32
N ALA A 164 -4.12 1.51 -24.53
CA ALA A 164 -4.84 0.87 -23.44
C ALA A 164 -3.94 -0.01 -22.55
N ILE A 165 -2.78 -0.43 -23.05
CA ILE A 165 -1.78 -1.26 -22.35
C ILE A 165 -0.63 -0.40 -21.81
N ASP A 166 -0.04 0.45 -22.66
CA ASP A 166 1.19 1.17 -22.36
C ASP A 166 0.98 2.42 -21.49
N LYS A 167 -0.19 3.06 -21.56
CA LYS A 167 -0.50 4.27 -20.78
C LYS A 167 -1.26 3.99 -19.49
N GLU A 168 -1.55 2.73 -19.20
CA GLU A 168 -2.28 2.34 -18.00
C GLU A 168 -1.35 2.23 -16.78
N ASP A 169 -1.89 2.37 -15.58
CA ASP A 169 -1.10 2.17 -14.35
C ASP A 169 -0.57 0.72 -14.28
N ALA A 170 0.70 0.56 -13.91
CA ALA A 170 1.36 -0.73 -13.87
C ALA A 170 0.72 -1.74 -12.90
N LYS A 171 -0.08 -1.27 -11.95
CA LYS A 171 -0.85 -2.11 -11.01
C LYS A 171 -2.12 -2.68 -11.64
N VAL A 172 -2.67 -2.03 -12.66
CA VAL A 172 -3.92 -2.43 -13.31
C VAL A 172 -3.68 -3.64 -14.21
N THR A 173 -4.58 -4.60 -14.11
CA THR A 173 -4.61 -5.74 -15.03
C THR A 173 -5.53 -5.40 -16.19
N VAL A 174 -5.04 -5.56 -17.41
CA VAL A 174 -5.77 -5.27 -18.65
C VAL A 174 -6.05 -6.58 -19.36
N ILE A 175 -7.32 -6.93 -19.50
CA ILE A 175 -7.79 -8.12 -20.20
C ILE A 175 -8.35 -7.69 -21.55
N VAL A 176 -7.76 -8.16 -22.64
CA VAL A 176 -8.19 -7.86 -24.00
C VAL A 176 -8.75 -9.11 -24.67
N HIS A 177 -10.02 -9.05 -25.03
CA HIS A 177 -10.69 -10.04 -25.85
C HIS A 177 -10.52 -9.72 -27.33
N ILE A 178 -9.83 -10.61 -28.05
CA ILE A 178 -9.73 -10.55 -29.51
C ILE A 178 -10.87 -11.40 -30.08
N PHE A 179 -11.79 -10.74 -30.76
CA PHE A 179 -13.03 -11.36 -31.24
C PHE A 179 -13.18 -11.29 -32.76
N ASN A 180 -14.07 -12.13 -33.28
CA ASN A 180 -14.52 -12.11 -34.66
C ASN A 180 -16.04 -12.28 -34.69
N ARG A 181 -16.75 -11.39 -35.39
CA ARG A 181 -18.22 -11.38 -35.48
C ARG A 181 -18.82 -12.67 -36.06
N LYS A 182 -18.02 -13.45 -36.79
CA LYS A 182 -18.45 -14.70 -37.41
C LYS A 182 -18.52 -15.88 -36.43
N ALA A 183 -17.83 -15.80 -35.29
CA ALA A 183 -17.72 -16.91 -34.34
C ALA A 183 -18.75 -16.77 -33.21
N LYS A 184 -19.55 -17.81 -32.97
CA LYS A 184 -20.57 -17.81 -31.90
C LYS A 184 -19.95 -17.72 -30.50
N ALA A 185 -18.84 -18.41 -30.27
CA ALA A 185 -18.12 -18.39 -29.00
C ALA A 185 -17.64 -16.98 -28.61
N CYS A 186 -17.38 -16.08 -29.58
CA CYS A 186 -17.07 -14.69 -29.29
C CYS A 186 -18.24 -13.93 -28.68
N THR A 187 -19.45 -14.18 -29.19
CA THR A 187 -20.67 -13.54 -28.65
C THR A 187 -20.92 -13.99 -27.21
N ALA A 188 -20.69 -15.27 -26.91
CA ALA A 188 -20.74 -15.79 -25.55
C ALA A 188 -19.68 -15.12 -24.66
N MET A 189 -18.42 -15.03 -25.13
CA MET A 189 -17.34 -14.38 -24.39
C MET A 189 -17.62 -12.89 -24.12
N ASP A 190 -18.13 -12.15 -25.10
CA ASP A 190 -18.52 -10.74 -24.92
C ASP A 190 -19.59 -10.59 -23.84
N GLY A 191 -20.59 -11.48 -23.82
CA GLY A 191 -21.61 -11.52 -22.77
C GLY A 191 -21.00 -11.78 -21.39
N CYS A 192 -20.09 -12.74 -21.29
CA CYS A 192 -19.40 -13.10 -20.05
C CYS A 192 -18.54 -11.93 -19.52
N LEU A 193 -17.76 -11.29 -20.38
CA LEU A 193 -16.88 -10.19 -19.99
C LEU A 193 -17.63 -8.95 -19.55
N ASN A 194 -18.84 -8.70 -20.08
CA ASN A 194 -19.67 -7.60 -19.59
C ASN A 194 -20.09 -7.81 -18.14
N VAL A 195 -20.46 -9.03 -17.75
CA VAL A 195 -20.78 -9.37 -16.36
C VAL A 195 -19.52 -9.26 -15.49
N LEU A 196 -18.41 -9.84 -15.94
CA LEU A 196 -17.15 -9.80 -15.18
C LEU A 196 -16.60 -8.39 -15.01
N ALA A 197 -16.83 -7.49 -15.98
CA ALA A 197 -16.40 -6.10 -15.87
C ALA A 197 -17.14 -5.36 -14.74
N GLU A 198 -18.40 -5.71 -14.48
CA GLU A 198 -19.17 -5.15 -13.36
C GLU A 198 -18.69 -5.72 -12.01
N ASP A 199 -18.43 -7.02 -11.96
CA ASP A 199 -17.96 -7.71 -10.73
C ASP A 199 -16.52 -7.32 -10.35
N TYR A 200 -15.66 -7.04 -11.33
CA TYR A 200 -14.24 -6.73 -11.15
C TYR A 200 -13.88 -5.33 -11.65
N PRO A 201 -14.32 -4.25 -10.96
CA PRO A 201 -14.13 -2.89 -11.44
C PRO A 201 -12.66 -2.45 -11.45
N ALA A 202 -11.78 -3.07 -10.66
CA ALA A 202 -10.34 -2.77 -10.63
C ALA A 202 -9.57 -3.27 -11.87
N ILE A 203 -10.21 -4.06 -12.73
CA ILE A 203 -9.62 -4.67 -13.92
C ILE A 203 -10.19 -3.99 -15.15
N LYS A 204 -9.32 -3.71 -16.12
CA LYS A 204 -9.71 -3.07 -17.37
C LYS A 204 -10.03 -4.14 -18.39
N PHE A 205 -11.30 -4.27 -18.72
CA PHE A 205 -11.75 -5.17 -19.79
C PHE A 205 -11.84 -4.40 -21.10
N CYS A 206 -11.18 -4.91 -22.13
CA CYS A 206 -11.18 -4.37 -23.47
C CYS A 206 -11.57 -5.45 -24.47
N ARG A 207 -12.13 -5.05 -25.61
CA ARG A 207 -12.32 -5.95 -26.75
C ARG A 207 -11.87 -5.28 -28.04
N ILE A 208 -11.30 -6.06 -28.95
CA ILE A 208 -10.84 -5.60 -30.26
C ILE A 208 -11.17 -6.64 -31.33
N GLU A 209 -11.58 -6.17 -32.50
CA GLU A 209 -11.84 -7.05 -33.63
C GLU A 209 -10.51 -7.57 -34.22
N ALA A 210 -10.41 -8.88 -34.48
CA ALA A 210 -9.19 -9.51 -34.98
C ALA A 210 -8.69 -8.90 -36.30
N ASP A 211 -9.61 -8.34 -37.09
CA ASP A 211 -9.36 -7.61 -38.34
C ASP A 211 -8.58 -6.32 -38.09
N VAL A 212 -9.00 -5.57 -37.06
CA VAL A 212 -8.43 -4.27 -36.67
C VAL A 212 -7.08 -4.45 -35.98
N ALA A 213 -6.93 -5.52 -35.19
CA ALA A 213 -5.68 -5.84 -34.50
C ALA A 213 -4.53 -6.17 -35.47
N GLY A 214 -4.80 -6.36 -36.77
CA GLY A 214 -3.79 -6.68 -37.78
C GLY A 214 -3.26 -8.12 -37.70
N LEU A 215 -4.08 -9.05 -37.20
CA LEU A 215 -3.71 -10.45 -37.01
C LEU A 215 -3.81 -11.25 -38.32
N SER A 216 -3.10 -12.39 -38.36
CA SER A 216 -3.05 -13.24 -39.55
C SER A 216 -4.42 -13.82 -39.91
N LYS A 217 -4.62 -14.14 -41.20
CA LYS A 217 -5.88 -14.74 -41.68
C LYS A 217 -6.22 -16.06 -40.98
N HIS A 218 -5.21 -16.85 -40.64
CA HIS A 218 -5.38 -18.11 -39.89
C HIS A 218 -5.88 -17.84 -38.47
N PHE A 219 -5.27 -16.88 -37.77
CA PHE A 219 -5.68 -16.53 -36.41
C PHE A 219 -7.13 -16.03 -36.36
N ARG A 220 -7.58 -15.30 -37.38
CA ARG A 220 -8.94 -14.77 -37.47
C ARG A 220 -10.02 -15.86 -37.53
N VAL A 221 -9.68 -17.07 -38.00
CA VAL A 221 -10.63 -18.18 -38.15
C VAL A 221 -10.47 -19.19 -37.02
N ASP A 222 -9.23 -19.61 -36.74
CA ASP A 222 -8.97 -20.74 -35.84
C ASP A 222 -8.53 -20.31 -34.43
N GLY A 223 -8.01 -19.08 -34.28
CA GLY A 223 -7.44 -18.59 -33.01
C GLY A 223 -8.43 -17.90 -32.09
N VAL A 224 -9.66 -17.65 -32.53
CA VAL A 224 -10.64 -16.79 -31.87
C VAL A 224 -11.78 -17.63 -31.27
N PRO A 225 -12.30 -17.34 -30.06
CA PRO A 225 -11.96 -16.22 -29.17
C PRO A 225 -10.59 -16.38 -28.50
N ALA A 226 -9.83 -15.29 -28.46
CA ALA A 226 -8.56 -15.22 -27.74
C ALA A 226 -8.63 -14.15 -26.66
N LEU A 227 -7.97 -14.41 -25.53
CA LEU A 227 -7.93 -13.53 -24.38
C LEU A 227 -6.46 -13.28 -24.01
N LEU A 228 -6.06 -12.02 -24.10
CA LEU A 228 -4.74 -11.56 -23.73
C LEU A 228 -4.83 -10.83 -22.40
N VAL A 229 -3.94 -11.12 -21.48
CA VAL A 229 -3.88 -10.47 -20.18
C VAL A 229 -2.54 -9.78 -20.02
N TYR A 230 -2.60 -8.49 -19.72
CA TYR A 230 -1.46 -7.61 -19.54
C TYR A 230 -1.42 -7.05 -18.12
N LYS A 231 -0.22 -6.83 -17.60
CA LYS A 231 0.03 -6.09 -16.35
C LYS A 231 1.37 -5.40 -16.42
N GLY A 232 1.43 -4.10 -16.15
CA GLY A 232 2.67 -3.33 -16.24
C GLY A 232 3.36 -3.37 -17.62
N GLY A 233 2.57 -3.38 -18.70
CA GLY A 233 3.07 -3.48 -20.08
C GLY A 233 3.58 -4.87 -20.50
N GLN A 234 3.54 -5.86 -19.62
CA GLN A 234 3.95 -7.24 -19.92
C GLN A 234 2.75 -8.15 -20.12
N ILE A 235 2.87 -9.12 -21.02
CA ILE A 235 1.87 -10.17 -21.22
C ILE A 235 2.05 -11.21 -20.11
N ILE A 236 1.02 -11.39 -19.28
CA ILE A 236 0.98 -12.38 -18.21
C ILE A 236 0.14 -13.61 -18.58
N GLY A 237 -0.79 -13.46 -19.52
CA GLY A 237 -1.64 -14.55 -20.00
C GLY A 237 -1.93 -14.40 -21.49
N ASN A 238 -1.83 -15.50 -22.24
CA ASN A 238 -2.19 -15.56 -23.65
C ASN A 238 -2.95 -16.85 -23.92
N PHE A 239 -4.28 -16.71 -24.00
CA PHE A 239 -5.18 -17.83 -24.22
C PHE A 239 -5.78 -17.71 -25.63
N VAL A 240 -5.49 -18.69 -26.46
CA VAL A 240 -5.93 -18.73 -27.85
C VAL A 240 -6.94 -19.86 -27.99
N GLN A 241 -8.00 -19.64 -28.77
CA GLN A 241 -9.03 -20.64 -29.03
C GLN A 241 -9.69 -21.17 -27.75
N LEU A 242 -10.11 -20.25 -26.85
CA LEU A 242 -10.75 -20.57 -25.57
C LEU A 242 -12.00 -21.45 -25.70
N ALA A 243 -12.64 -21.47 -26.87
CA ALA A 243 -13.76 -22.36 -27.16
C ALA A 243 -13.40 -23.86 -27.05
N THR A 244 -12.12 -24.24 -27.22
CA THR A 244 -11.69 -25.64 -27.07
C THR A 244 -11.64 -26.06 -25.60
N GLU A 245 -11.31 -25.14 -24.70
CA GLU A 245 -11.16 -25.41 -23.27
C GLU A 245 -12.49 -25.25 -22.52
N LEU A 246 -13.25 -24.19 -22.83
CA LEU A 246 -14.52 -23.88 -22.17
C LEU A 246 -15.74 -24.53 -22.87
N GLY A 247 -15.57 -25.00 -24.10
CA GLY A 247 -16.66 -25.48 -24.96
C GLY A 247 -17.35 -24.36 -25.73
N ASN A 248 -18.45 -24.70 -26.40
CA ASN A 248 -19.22 -23.76 -27.24
C ASN A 248 -20.24 -22.92 -26.47
N ASP A 249 -20.72 -23.43 -25.33
CA ASP A 249 -21.72 -22.80 -24.47
C ASP A 249 -21.13 -22.69 -23.06
N PHE A 250 -20.57 -21.52 -22.75
CA PHE A 250 -19.98 -21.21 -21.44
C PHE A 250 -20.57 -19.92 -20.89
N TYR A 251 -20.50 -19.76 -19.57
CA TYR A 251 -21.05 -18.62 -18.84
C TYR A 251 -19.95 -17.83 -18.12
N ALA A 252 -20.33 -16.68 -17.56
CA ALA A 252 -19.40 -15.80 -16.84
C ALA A 252 -18.68 -16.53 -15.70
N THR A 253 -19.35 -17.46 -15.02
CA THR A 253 -18.78 -18.29 -13.95
C THR A 253 -17.65 -19.20 -14.42
N ASP A 254 -17.76 -19.74 -15.64
CA ASP A 254 -16.74 -20.64 -16.20
C ASP A 254 -15.48 -19.84 -16.56
N VAL A 255 -15.67 -18.68 -17.18
CA VAL A 255 -14.57 -17.75 -17.52
C VAL A 255 -13.92 -17.20 -16.25
N GLN A 256 -14.72 -16.85 -15.23
CA GLN A 256 -14.23 -16.40 -13.94
C GLN A 256 -13.34 -17.45 -13.29
N ARG A 257 -13.84 -18.69 -13.18
CA ARG A 257 -13.11 -19.80 -12.58
C ARG A 257 -11.80 -20.05 -13.33
N PHE A 258 -11.84 -20.05 -14.65
CA PHE A 258 -10.65 -20.18 -15.48
C PHE A 258 -9.62 -19.10 -15.14
N LEU A 259 -10.01 -17.83 -15.13
CA LEU A 259 -9.08 -16.74 -14.84
C LEU A 259 -8.55 -16.74 -13.39
N ILE A 260 -9.35 -17.21 -12.42
CA ILE A 260 -8.91 -17.41 -11.03
C ILE A 260 -7.90 -18.55 -10.93
N GLU A 261 -8.12 -19.68 -11.61
CA GLU A 261 -7.19 -20.82 -11.62
C GLU A 261 -5.79 -20.43 -12.14
N TYR A 262 -5.71 -19.47 -13.07
CA TYR A 262 -4.45 -18.89 -13.54
C TYR A 262 -3.92 -17.70 -12.72
N GLY A 263 -4.61 -17.31 -11.64
CA GLY A 263 -4.21 -16.20 -10.77
C GLY A 263 -4.31 -14.82 -11.43
N LEU A 264 -5.18 -14.68 -12.44
CA LEU A 264 -5.37 -13.45 -13.21
C LEU A 264 -6.49 -12.56 -12.65
N LEU A 265 -7.42 -13.17 -11.91
CA LEU A 265 -8.43 -12.48 -11.11
C LEU A 265 -8.18 -12.70 -9.61
N PRO A 266 -8.48 -11.71 -8.76
CA PRO A 266 -8.53 -11.93 -7.32
C PRO A 266 -9.70 -12.86 -6.97
N GLU A 267 -9.49 -13.71 -5.96
CA GLU A 267 -10.58 -14.48 -5.34
C GLU A 267 -11.49 -13.49 -4.60
N ASN A 268 -12.78 -13.49 -4.95
CA ASN A 268 -13.84 -12.75 -4.25
C ASN A 268 -14.44 -13.61 -3.15
#